data_AF-A0A7X8XN81-F1
#
_entry.id   AF-A0A7X8XN81-F1
#
_cell.length_a   1.000
_cell.length_b   1.000
_cell.length_c   1.000
_cell.angle_alpha   90.00
_cell.angle_beta   90.00
_cell.angle_gamma   90.00
#
_symmetry.space_group_name_H-M   'P 1'
#
loop_
_entity.id
_entity.type
_entity.pdbx_description
1 polymer ?
#
loop_
_entity_poly.entity_id
_entity_poly.type
_entity_poly.pdbx_seq_one_letter_code
_entity_poly.pdbx_strand_id
1 'polypeptide(L)'
;LQSPLALALVAVREDRILGLVLATNDRQGLASDLWSRRPKTLLASLWAAPRRTLQTLQFLAGDLRRPGAMAEILTLEVLPGEAFPGLASSLLQAAVEGLRRRGSREVWIGIPGEHAETWTTARELGFQADPETAARPGRSAAVLRGLPPAPDWRPGPFTTADRLRCALRPEILVILPIYGLVLIPFASTLAWTACLLDRRLGLPEVLPFPWNLLAAGILLAVGGGLLFWSYTFLVLEGEGGPVPPFSAKTRRLVRTGPYRIVRHPSILAKLLGVLGLGIGFNSWSFLCGVVPLLLAWSLVWNGSRQDRDLIRVFGKEYLDYRNATPMLFPRLRQRKG
;
A
#
# COMPACT_ATOMS: atom_id res chain seq x y z
N LEU A 1 -3.43 -12.47 1.10
CA LEU A 1 -3.62 -11.00 0.94
C LEU A 1 -2.70 -10.46 -0.19
N GLN A 2 -2.75 -11.02 -1.41
CA GLN A 2 -1.78 -10.69 -2.48
C GLN A 2 -2.37 -10.71 -3.92
N SER A 3 -3.47 -10.01 -4.20
CA SER A 3 -3.92 -9.79 -5.59
C SER A 3 -4.66 -8.45 -5.69
N PRO A 4 -4.80 -7.87 -6.90
CA PRO A 4 -5.28 -6.52 -7.06
C PRO A 4 -6.72 -6.42 -6.54
N LEU A 5 -6.85 -5.75 -5.40
CA LEU A 5 -7.99 -4.89 -5.09
C LEU A 5 -9.37 -5.57 -5.02
N ALA A 6 -9.53 -6.77 -4.44
CA ALA A 6 -10.87 -7.28 -4.05
C ALA A 6 -10.90 -7.92 -2.63
N LEU A 7 -11.76 -7.41 -1.76
CA LEU A 7 -12.20 -8.01 -0.49
C LEU A 7 -13.54 -8.70 -0.74
N ALA A 8 -13.57 -10.03 -0.63
CA ALA A 8 -14.82 -10.79 -0.66
C ALA A 8 -15.12 -11.29 0.75
N LEU A 9 -16.29 -10.92 1.27
CA LEU A 9 -16.84 -11.40 2.54
C LEU A 9 -17.99 -12.34 2.22
N VAL A 10 -17.90 -13.57 2.70
CA VAL A 10 -18.84 -14.64 2.39
C VAL A 10 -19.36 -15.23 3.68
N ALA A 11 -20.67 -15.18 3.88
CA ALA A 11 -21.35 -15.94 4.92
C ALA A 11 -21.73 -17.32 4.37
N VAL A 12 -21.34 -18.38 5.08
CA VAL A 12 -21.56 -19.77 4.66
C VAL A 12 -22.29 -20.51 5.78
N ARG A 13 -23.33 -21.27 5.42
CA ARG A 13 -24.00 -22.23 6.30
C ARG A 13 -24.24 -23.52 5.53
N GLU A 14 -23.82 -24.66 6.09
CA GLU A 14 -24.04 -25.98 5.47
C GLU A 14 -23.65 -26.02 3.98
N ASP A 15 -22.47 -25.49 3.66
CA ASP A 15 -21.90 -25.37 2.30
C ASP A 15 -22.69 -24.50 1.29
N ARG A 16 -23.63 -23.68 1.76
CA ARG A 16 -24.37 -22.71 0.95
C ARG A 16 -23.94 -21.27 1.26
N ILE A 17 -23.83 -20.43 0.23
CA ILE A 17 -23.59 -18.99 0.39
C ILE A 17 -24.90 -18.32 0.80
N LEU A 18 -24.96 -17.82 2.03
CA LEU A 18 -26.11 -17.08 2.56
C LEU A 18 -26.05 -15.57 2.23
N GLY A 19 -24.85 -15.04 2.04
CA GLY A 19 -24.62 -13.64 1.72
C GLY A 19 -23.20 -13.42 1.22
N LEU A 20 -23.05 -12.58 0.20
CA LEU A 20 -21.75 -12.24 -0.40
C LEU A 20 -21.67 -10.71 -0.55
N VAL A 21 -20.66 -10.12 0.07
CA VAL A 21 -20.31 -8.72 -0.12
C VAL A 21 -18.92 -8.65 -0.74
N LEU A 22 -18.85 -8.03 -1.90
CA LEU A 22 -17.59 -7.88 -2.61
C LEU A 22 -17.23 -6.40 -2.70
N ALA A 23 -16.04 -6.06 -2.23
CA ALA A 23 -15.50 -4.72 -2.20
C ALA A 23 -14.22 -4.64 -3.03
N THR A 24 -14.20 -3.87 -4.11
CA THR A 24 -13.06 -3.80 -5.05
C THR A 24 -12.63 -2.36 -5.39
N ASN A 25 -11.33 -2.18 -5.67
CA ASN A 25 -10.79 -0.97 -6.33
C ASN A 25 -10.24 -1.25 -7.75
N ASP A 26 -10.28 -2.49 -8.24
CA ASP A 26 -9.88 -2.88 -9.61
C ASP A 26 -10.85 -3.92 -10.18
N ARG A 27 -11.53 -3.54 -11.25
CA ARG A 27 -12.68 -4.28 -11.78
C ARG A 27 -12.35 -5.29 -12.87
N GLN A 28 -11.15 -5.25 -13.46
CA GLN A 28 -10.81 -6.18 -14.57
C GLN A 28 -10.47 -7.60 -14.08
N GLY A 29 -10.14 -7.77 -12.80
CA GLY A 29 -9.74 -9.07 -12.21
C GLY A 29 -10.80 -9.75 -11.34
N LEU A 30 -12.03 -9.23 -11.30
CA LEU A 30 -13.02 -9.61 -10.28
C LEU A 30 -13.46 -11.08 -10.37
N ALA A 31 -13.83 -11.52 -11.57
CA ALA A 31 -14.29 -12.88 -11.82
C ALA A 31 -13.15 -13.89 -11.63
N SER A 32 -11.92 -13.54 -12.05
CA SER A 32 -10.73 -14.37 -11.85
C SER A 32 -10.34 -14.49 -10.37
N ASP A 33 -10.49 -13.43 -9.58
CA ASP A 33 -10.16 -13.42 -8.15
C ASP A 33 -11.19 -14.20 -7.30
N LEU A 34 -12.48 -14.14 -7.66
CA LEU A 34 -13.51 -14.96 -7.04
C LEU A 34 -13.31 -16.45 -7.34
N TRP A 35 -13.08 -16.78 -8.62
CA TRP A 35 -12.90 -18.16 -9.07
C TRP A 35 -11.62 -18.80 -8.53
N SER A 36 -10.53 -18.04 -8.43
CA SER A 36 -9.25 -18.56 -7.89
C SER A 36 -9.27 -18.81 -6.39
N ARG A 37 -10.11 -18.11 -5.61
CA ARG A 37 -10.07 -18.18 -4.14
C ARG A 37 -11.06 -19.16 -3.53
N ARG A 38 -12.27 -19.32 -4.08
CA ARG A 38 -13.30 -20.25 -3.54
C ARG A 38 -14.12 -20.95 -4.63
N PRO A 39 -13.48 -21.76 -5.50
CA PRO A 39 -14.17 -22.39 -6.63
C PRO A 39 -15.25 -23.38 -6.19
N LYS A 40 -14.98 -24.20 -5.15
CA LYS A 40 -15.91 -25.24 -4.68
C LYS A 40 -17.22 -24.68 -4.15
N THR A 41 -17.15 -23.62 -3.34
CA THR A 41 -18.33 -22.98 -2.73
C THR A 41 -19.18 -22.24 -3.78
N LEU A 42 -18.52 -21.64 -4.78
CA LEU A 42 -19.19 -20.99 -5.90
C LEU A 42 -19.92 -22.02 -6.79
N LEU A 43 -19.25 -23.14 -7.09
CA LEU A 43 -19.83 -24.25 -7.86
C LEU A 43 -21.00 -24.92 -7.15
N ALA A 44 -20.92 -25.14 -5.83
CA ALA A 44 -22.02 -25.69 -5.04
C ALA A 44 -23.24 -24.76 -5.03
N SER A 45 -23.02 -23.44 -4.96
CA SER A 45 -24.09 -22.43 -5.00
C SER A 45 -24.72 -22.31 -6.40
N LEU A 46 -23.92 -22.45 -7.47
CA LEU A 46 -24.40 -22.53 -8.86
C LEU A 46 -25.35 -23.71 -9.06
N TRP A 47 -25.03 -24.87 -8.46
CA TRP A 47 -25.85 -26.08 -8.53
C TRP A 47 -27.14 -25.99 -7.72
N ALA A 48 -27.08 -25.41 -6.52
CA ALA A 48 -28.24 -25.32 -5.63
C ALA A 48 -29.21 -24.18 -6.00
N ALA A 49 -28.72 -23.07 -6.57
CA ALA A 49 -29.52 -21.89 -6.91
C ALA A 49 -29.10 -21.25 -8.25
N PRO A 50 -29.30 -21.95 -9.39
CA PRO A 50 -28.74 -21.56 -10.69
C PRO A 50 -29.27 -20.22 -11.23
N ARG A 51 -30.59 -19.98 -11.16
CA ARG A 51 -31.18 -18.70 -11.63
C ARG A 51 -30.68 -17.48 -10.85
N ARG A 52 -30.47 -17.62 -9.53
CA ARG A 52 -30.00 -16.54 -8.63
C ARG A 52 -28.52 -16.26 -8.81
N THR A 53 -27.72 -17.31 -8.98
CA THR A 53 -26.29 -17.18 -9.24
C THR A 53 -26.03 -16.64 -10.65
N LEU A 54 -26.88 -16.95 -11.62
CA LEU A 54 -26.82 -16.36 -12.96
C LEU A 54 -27.20 -14.88 -12.96
N GLN A 55 -28.22 -14.44 -12.20
CA GLN A 55 -28.52 -13.02 -12.03
C GLN A 55 -27.37 -12.26 -11.33
N THR A 56 -26.75 -12.89 -10.33
CA THR A 56 -25.54 -12.40 -9.66
C THR A 56 -24.37 -12.21 -10.63
N LEU A 57 -24.10 -13.20 -11.47
CA LEU A 57 -23.06 -13.15 -12.49
C LEU A 57 -23.38 -12.14 -13.61
N GLN A 58 -24.65 -12.01 -14.00
CA GLN A 58 -25.10 -11.01 -14.96
C GLN A 58 -24.97 -9.58 -14.42
N PHE A 59 -25.15 -9.37 -13.11
CA PHE A 59 -24.90 -8.08 -12.47
C PHE A 59 -23.41 -7.76 -12.37
N LEU A 60 -22.57 -8.76 -12.07
CA LEU A 60 -21.10 -8.65 -12.13
C LEU A 60 -20.57 -8.38 -13.54
N ALA A 61 -21.28 -8.86 -14.57
CA ALA A 61 -20.96 -8.66 -15.99
C ALA A 61 -21.63 -7.41 -16.61
N GLY A 62 -22.55 -6.76 -15.89
CA GLY A 62 -23.30 -5.59 -16.38
C GLY A 62 -22.49 -4.30 -16.31
N ASP A 63 -22.73 -3.41 -17.27
CA ASP A 63 -22.09 -2.09 -17.37
C ASP A 63 -22.46 -1.16 -16.19
N LEU A 64 -21.76 -1.30 -15.06
CA LEU A 64 -21.65 -0.24 -14.04
C LEU A 64 -20.62 0.79 -14.51
N ARG A 65 -20.95 1.45 -15.61
CA ARG A 65 -20.11 2.51 -16.19
C ARG A 65 -20.37 3.82 -15.45
N ARG A 66 -19.57 4.10 -14.44
CA ARG A 66 -19.11 5.47 -14.20
C ARG A 66 -17.60 5.56 -14.33
N PRO A 67 -17.06 6.27 -15.33
CA PRO A 67 -15.63 6.49 -15.42
C PRO A 67 -15.16 7.32 -14.20
N GLY A 68 -14.26 6.75 -13.40
CA GLY A 68 -13.55 7.48 -12.33
C GLY A 68 -13.81 7.05 -10.88
N ALA A 69 -14.65 6.05 -10.61
CA ALA A 69 -14.90 5.59 -9.23
C ALA A 69 -13.66 4.90 -8.60
N MET A 70 -13.35 5.23 -7.34
CA MET A 70 -12.14 4.78 -6.62
C MET A 70 -12.31 3.46 -5.84
N ALA A 71 -13.52 3.12 -5.39
CA ALA A 71 -13.84 1.86 -4.70
C ALA A 71 -15.35 1.56 -4.75
N GLU A 72 -15.72 0.29 -4.94
CA GLU A 72 -17.10 -0.16 -5.08
C GLU A 72 -17.40 -1.40 -4.22
N ILE A 73 -18.52 -1.35 -3.47
CA ILE A 73 -19.12 -2.44 -2.70
C ILE A 73 -20.34 -2.96 -3.47
N LEU A 74 -20.35 -4.25 -3.71
CA LEU A 74 -21.45 -4.99 -4.30
C LEU A 74 -22.00 -5.92 -3.22
N THR A 75 -23.23 -5.68 -2.80
CA THR A 75 -23.93 -6.54 -1.85
C THR A 75 -24.87 -7.46 -2.61
N LEU A 76 -24.82 -8.76 -2.34
CA LEU A 76 -25.78 -9.72 -2.88
C LEU A 76 -26.88 -10.01 -1.86
N GLU A 77 -28.08 -10.17 -2.41
CA GLU A 77 -29.37 -10.22 -1.73
C GLU A 77 -29.41 -11.28 -0.63
N VAL A 78 -29.85 -10.85 0.55
CA VAL A 78 -30.11 -11.68 1.72
C VAL A 78 -31.63 -11.86 1.79
N LEU A 79 -32.14 -13.05 1.49
CA LEU A 79 -33.60 -13.30 1.52
C LEU A 79 -34.15 -13.12 2.94
N PRO A 80 -35.31 -12.46 3.11
CA PRO A 80 -36.00 -12.38 4.39
C PRO A 80 -36.59 -13.76 4.73
N GLY A 81 -35.87 -14.54 5.54
CA GLY A 81 -36.35 -15.84 6.04
C GLY A 81 -35.25 -16.88 6.32
N GLU A 82 -34.13 -16.86 5.60
CA GLU A 82 -33.03 -17.85 5.77
C GLU A 82 -31.77 -17.26 6.43
N ALA A 83 -31.69 -15.94 6.52
CA ALA A 83 -30.55 -15.24 7.08
C ALA A 83 -30.74 -14.89 8.55
N PHE A 84 -29.64 -14.91 9.30
CA PHE A 84 -29.63 -14.36 10.65
C PHE A 84 -29.99 -12.86 10.59
N PRO A 85 -30.81 -12.36 11.53
CA PRO A 85 -31.06 -10.92 11.64
C PRO A 85 -29.73 -10.14 11.68
N GLY A 86 -29.58 -9.11 10.84
CA GLY A 86 -28.35 -8.30 10.78
C GLY A 86 -27.18 -8.89 9.98
N LEU A 87 -27.34 -10.00 9.25
CA LEU A 87 -26.29 -10.56 8.39
C LEU A 87 -25.84 -9.58 7.30
N ALA A 88 -26.79 -8.95 6.61
CA ALA A 88 -26.50 -7.95 5.58
C ALA A 88 -25.71 -6.77 6.19
N SER A 89 -26.15 -6.32 7.37
CA SER A 89 -25.55 -5.21 8.10
C SER A 89 -24.11 -5.51 8.55
N SER A 90 -23.86 -6.69 9.11
CA SER A 90 -22.53 -7.10 9.57
C SER A 90 -21.53 -7.29 8.43
N LEU A 91 -21.96 -7.92 7.31
CA LEU A 91 -21.13 -8.07 6.12
C LEU A 91 -20.83 -6.71 5.47
N LEU A 92 -21.83 -5.82 5.40
CA LEU A 92 -21.66 -4.48 4.88
C LEU A 92 -20.71 -3.64 5.75
N GLN A 93 -20.90 -3.65 7.07
CA GLN A 93 -20.00 -2.97 8.02
C GLN A 93 -18.56 -3.47 7.89
N ALA A 94 -18.36 -4.78 7.83
CA ALA A 94 -17.03 -5.37 7.64
C ALA A 94 -16.40 -5.01 6.29
N ALA A 95 -17.20 -4.89 5.22
CA ALA A 95 -16.73 -4.46 3.92
C ALA A 95 -16.30 -2.97 3.93
N VAL A 96 -17.14 -2.11 4.51
CA VAL A 96 -16.86 -0.68 4.66
C VAL A 96 -15.64 -0.46 5.53
N GLU A 97 -15.52 -1.14 6.66
CA GLU A 97 -14.35 -1.08 7.54
C GLU A 97 -13.10 -1.64 6.84
N GLY A 98 -13.25 -2.71 6.06
CA GLY A 98 -12.17 -3.24 5.24
C GLY A 98 -11.66 -2.24 4.19
N LEU A 99 -12.56 -1.51 3.52
CA LEU A 99 -12.20 -0.43 2.59
C LEU A 99 -11.65 0.81 3.32
N ARG A 100 -12.18 1.14 4.51
CA ARG A 100 -11.67 2.20 5.39
C ARG A 100 -10.21 1.92 5.81
N ARG A 101 -9.94 0.71 6.29
CA ARG A 101 -8.60 0.21 6.62
C ARG A 101 -7.68 0.09 5.40
N ARG A 102 -8.19 0.25 4.18
CA ARG A 102 -7.41 0.29 2.94
C ARG A 102 -7.26 1.70 2.37
N GLY A 103 -7.89 2.70 2.99
CA GLY A 103 -7.72 4.11 2.64
C GLY A 103 -8.65 4.62 1.54
N SER A 104 -9.73 3.91 1.23
CA SER A 104 -10.73 4.38 0.27
C SER A 104 -11.44 5.62 0.83
N ARG A 105 -11.34 6.74 0.12
CA ARG A 105 -11.95 8.04 0.52
C ARG A 105 -13.39 8.21 0.04
N GLU A 106 -13.72 7.52 -1.05
CA GLU A 106 -15.05 7.44 -1.62
C GLU A 106 -15.36 5.97 -1.86
N VAL A 107 -16.53 5.53 -1.40
CA VAL A 107 -17.00 4.15 -1.56
C VAL A 107 -18.41 4.20 -2.13
N TRP A 108 -18.59 3.53 -3.24
CA TRP A 108 -19.88 3.39 -3.90
C TRP A 108 -20.49 2.05 -3.52
N ILE A 109 -21.78 2.00 -3.22
CA ILE A 109 -22.49 0.75 -2.97
C ILE A 109 -23.59 0.56 -4.01
N GLY A 110 -23.59 -0.60 -4.67
CA GLY A 110 -24.72 -1.05 -5.48
C GLY A 110 -25.60 -1.98 -4.64
N ILE A 111 -26.83 -1.55 -4.34
CA ILE A 111 -27.82 -2.37 -3.61
C ILE A 111 -28.90 -2.81 -4.60
N PRO A 112 -29.09 -4.12 -4.84
CA PRO A 112 -30.19 -4.61 -5.66
C PRO A 112 -31.54 -4.45 -4.92
N GLY A 113 -32.45 -3.65 -5.48
CA GLY A 113 -33.83 -3.49 -5.00
C GLY A 113 -34.02 -2.59 -3.77
N GLU A 114 -35.29 -2.44 -3.37
CA GLU A 114 -35.76 -1.61 -2.24
C GLU A 114 -35.75 -2.39 -0.90
N HIS A 115 -34.69 -3.14 -0.62
CA HIS A 115 -34.60 -3.86 0.65
C HIS A 115 -34.32 -2.90 1.82
N ALA A 116 -35.33 -2.69 2.67
CA ALA A 116 -35.30 -1.71 3.75
C ALA A 116 -34.06 -1.82 4.65
N GLU A 117 -33.69 -3.03 5.13
CA GLU A 117 -32.61 -3.21 6.13
C GLU A 117 -31.23 -2.77 5.63
N THR A 118 -30.81 -3.18 4.43
CA THR A 118 -29.52 -2.78 3.84
C THR A 118 -29.47 -1.27 3.58
N TRP A 119 -30.61 -0.68 3.18
CA TRP A 119 -30.73 0.76 3.01
C TRP A 119 -30.67 1.52 4.34
N THR A 120 -31.29 0.99 5.41
CA THR A 120 -31.19 1.56 6.76
C THR A 120 -29.75 1.55 7.24
N THR A 121 -29.06 0.41 7.14
CA THR A 121 -27.65 0.29 7.56
C THR A 121 -26.72 1.14 6.70
N ALA A 122 -26.96 1.23 5.38
CA ALA A 122 -26.19 2.13 4.51
C ALA A 122 -26.37 3.59 4.94
N ARG A 123 -27.60 4.02 5.25
CA ARG A 123 -27.87 5.38 5.77
C ARG A 123 -27.20 5.63 7.12
N GLU A 124 -27.25 4.67 8.04
CA GLU A 124 -26.55 4.74 9.34
C GLU A 124 -25.03 4.86 9.18
N LEU A 125 -24.46 4.19 8.17
CA LEU A 125 -23.04 4.29 7.81
C LEU A 125 -22.70 5.59 7.05
N GLY A 126 -23.68 6.44 6.77
CA GLY A 126 -23.51 7.75 6.13
C GLY A 126 -23.59 7.73 4.60
N PHE A 127 -24.04 6.65 3.97
CA PHE A 127 -24.23 6.62 2.52
C PHE A 127 -25.37 7.55 2.10
N GLN A 128 -25.11 8.38 1.09
CA GLN A 128 -26.09 9.27 0.47
C GLN A 128 -26.56 8.67 -0.86
N ALA A 129 -27.86 8.70 -1.14
CA ALA A 129 -28.37 8.24 -2.43
C ALA A 129 -27.82 9.11 -3.56
N ASP A 130 -27.35 8.49 -4.64
CA ASP A 130 -26.90 9.23 -5.83
C ASP A 130 -28.11 9.62 -6.71
N PRO A 131 -28.34 10.92 -6.95
CA PRO A 131 -29.55 11.39 -7.62
C PRO A 131 -29.71 10.86 -9.06
N GLU A 132 -28.59 10.62 -9.75
CA GLU A 132 -28.58 10.16 -11.15
C GLU A 132 -28.90 8.66 -11.31
N THR A 133 -28.57 7.82 -10.31
CA THR A 133 -28.88 6.38 -10.34
C THR A 133 -30.19 6.03 -9.66
N ALA A 134 -30.67 6.86 -8.72
CA ALA A 134 -31.99 6.74 -8.10
C ALA A 134 -33.16 6.77 -9.12
N ALA A 135 -32.94 7.32 -10.31
CA ALA A 135 -33.94 7.41 -11.38
C ALA A 135 -34.13 6.11 -12.21
N ARG A 136 -33.31 5.06 -11.99
CA ARG A 136 -33.38 3.81 -12.77
C ARG A 136 -34.08 2.69 -11.98
N PRO A 137 -35.17 2.09 -12.49
CA PRO A 137 -35.88 1.02 -11.80
C PRO A 137 -34.97 -0.20 -11.60
N GLY A 138 -34.89 -0.69 -10.36
CA GLY A 138 -34.14 -1.91 -9.99
C GLY A 138 -32.63 -1.74 -9.76
N ARG A 139 -32.08 -0.52 -9.83
CA ARG A 139 -30.64 -0.26 -9.60
C ARG A 139 -30.42 1.02 -8.82
N SER A 140 -30.52 0.94 -7.50
CA SER A 140 -30.28 2.08 -6.62
C SER A 140 -28.84 2.01 -6.11
N ALA A 141 -28.01 2.99 -6.49
CA ALA A 141 -26.65 3.13 -5.97
C ALA A 141 -26.60 4.24 -4.91
N ALA A 142 -25.81 4.03 -3.87
CA ALA A 142 -25.52 5.06 -2.87
C ALA A 142 -24.02 5.31 -2.78
N VAL A 143 -23.64 6.51 -2.36
CA VAL A 143 -22.26 6.96 -2.27
C VAL A 143 -21.96 7.33 -0.84
N LEU A 144 -20.92 6.75 -0.29
CA LEU A 144 -20.29 7.23 0.94
C LEU A 144 -19.09 8.08 0.54
N ARG A 145 -19.29 9.40 0.58
CA ARG A 145 -18.23 10.39 0.39
C ARG A 145 -17.65 10.78 1.74
N GLY A 146 -16.32 10.87 1.81
CA GLY A 146 -15.66 11.39 3.01
C GLY A 146 -15.69 10.41 4.17
N LEU A 147 -15.36 9.12 3.91
CA LEU A 147 -15.10 8.17 4.98
C LEU A 147 -14.10 8.79 5.97
N PRO A 148 -14.50 9.04 7.23
CA PRO A 148 -13.56 9.53 8.21
C PRO A 148 -12.45 8.47 8.37
N PRO A 149 -11.18 8.91 8.57
CA PRO A 149 -10.09 7.98 8.84
C PRO A 149 -10.48 7.04 9.99
N ALA A 150 -9.89 5.84 10.02
CA ALA A 150 -10.16 4.85 11.06
C ALA A 150 -10.26 5.52 12.45
N PRO A 151 -11.27 5.19 13.27
CA PRO A 151 -11.61 5.93 14.49
C PRO A 151 -10.45 6.04 15.50
N ASP A 152 -9.40 5.21 15.36
CA ASP A 152 -8.21 5.21 16.21
C ASP A 152 -7.06 6.11 15.71
N TRP A 153 -7.17 6.74 14.53
CA TRP A 153 -6.12 7.63 14.04
C TRP A 153 -6.17 8.95 14.79
N ARG A 154 -5.18 9.16 15.67
CA ARG A 154 -4.95 10.45 16.32
C ARG A 154 -3.97 11.26 15.47
N PRO A 155 -4.32 12.46 14.98
CA PRO A 155 -3.33 13.38 14.46
C PRO A 155 -2.32 13.69 15.56
N GLY A 156 -1.05 13.31 15.32
CA GLY A 156 0.06 13.64 16.21
C GLY A 156 0.27 15.16 16.33
N PRO A 157 0.98 15.58 17.38
CA PRO A 157 2.43 15.32 17.43
C PRO A 157 2.76 13.95 18.01
N PHE A 158 3.56 13.16 17.28
CA PHE A 158 4.06 11.87 17.73
C PHE A 158 5.36 12.05 18.53
N THR A 159 5.45 11.40 19.68
CA THR A 159 6.62 11.42 20.55
C THR A 159 7.73 10.48 20.04
N THR A 160 8.94 10.59 20.60
CA THR A 160 10.03 9.64 20.29
C THR A 160 9.66 8.20 20.69
N ALA A 161 8.94 8.03 21.80
CA ALA A 161 8.45 6.72 22.24
C ALA A 161 7.48 6.10 21.23
N ASP A 162 6.61 6.90 20.60
CA ASP A 162 5.71 6.43 19.54
C ASP A 162 6.49 5.92 18.33
N ARG A 163 7.54 6.63 17.94
CA ARG A 163 8.43 6.23 16.83
C ARG A 163 9.21 4.97 17.14
N LEU A 164 9.67 4.77 18.37
CA LEU A 164 10.34 3.53 18.77
C LEU A 164 9.37 2.33 18.75
N ARG A 165 8.12 2.53 19.20
CA ARG A 165 7.08 1.49 19.14
C ARG A 165 6.75 1.04 17.71
N CYS A 166 7.02 1.86 16.70
CA CYS A 166 6.88 1.47 15.30
C CYS A 166 7.83 0.33 14.88
N ALA A 167 8.94 0.09 15.59
CA ALA A 167 9.86 -1.00 15.25
C ALA A 167 9.18 -2.38 15.20
N LEU A 168 8.13 -2.58 16.01
CA LEU A 168 7.37 -3.83 16.10
C LEU A 168 6.10 -3.83 15.25
N ARG A 169 5.85 -2.77 14.47
CA ARG A 169 4.67 -2.72 13.60
C ARG A 169 4.85 -3.60 12.36
N PRO A 170 3.81 -4.33 11.91
CA PRO A 170 3.91 -5.24 10.77
C PRO A 170 4.35 -4.50 9.49
N GLU A 171 3.98 -3.23 9.33
CA GLU A 171 4.39 -2.39 8.20
C GLU A 171 5.91 -2.17 8.14
N ILE A 172 6.61 -2.20 9.28
CA ILE A 172 8.07 -2.10 9.36
C ILE A 172 8.73 -3.47 9.43
N LEU A 173 8.15 -4.43 10.15
CA LEU A 173 8.71 -5.77 10.28
C LEU A 173 8.83 -6.50 8.93
N VAL A 174 7.96 -6.21 7.96
CA VAL A 174 8.05 -6.78 6.60
C VAL A 174 9.37 -6.44 5.89
N ILE A 175 10.06 -5.41 6.34
CA ILE A 175 11.35 -4.96 5.78
C ILE A 175 12.47 -5.89 6.20
N LEU A 176 12.41 -6.46 7.42
CA LEU A 176 13.46 -7.30 7.97
C LEU A 176 13.80 -8.51 7.07
N PRO A 177 12.84 -9.34 6.61
CA PRO A 177 13.17 -10.43 5.69
C PRO A 177 13.63 -9.91 4.32
N ILE A 178 13.08 -8.80 3.81
CA ILE A 178 13.48 -8.24 2.52
C ILE A 178 14.94 -7.78 2.57
N TYR A 179 15.32 -7.03 3.59
CA TYR A 179 16.69 -6.53 3.73
C TYR A 179 17.64 -7.64 4.18
N GLY A 180 17.28 -8.39 5.21
CA GLY A 180 18.13 -9.42 5.82
C GLY A 180 18.36 -10.65 4.94
N LEU A 181 17.35 -11.12 4.21
CA LEU A 181 17.45 -12.35 3.43
C LEU A 181 17.68 -12.13 1.93
N VAL A 182 17.33 -10.94 1.41
CA VAL A 182 17.43 -10.67 -0.04
C VAL A 182 18.44 -9.57 -0.33
N LEU A 183 18.20 -8.34 0.12
CA LEU A 183 18.99 -7.19 -0.34
C LEU A 183 20.42 -7.17 0.21
N ILE A 184 20.61 -7.42 1.50
CA ILE A 184 21.94 -7.41 2.13
C ILE A 184 22.78 -8.59 1.61
N PRO A 185 22.29 -9.84 1.54
CA PRO A 185 23.04 -10.93 0.95
C PRO A 185 23.38 -10.67 -0.52
N PHE A 186 22.42 -10.18 -1.31
CA PHE A 186 22.67 -9.85 -2.72
C PHE A 186 23.75 -8.79 -2.88
N ALA A 187 23.65 -7.67 -2.15
CA ALA A 187 24.66 -6.61 -2.19
C ALA A 187 26.03 -7.08 -1.67
N SER A 188 26.06 -7.95 -0.66
CA SER A 188 27.29 -8.52 -0.11
C SER A 188 27.96 -9.47 -1.10
N THR A 189 27.18 -10.28 -1.82
CA THR A 189 27.70 -11.13 -2.91
C THR A 189 28.30 -10.29 -4.03
N LEU A 190 27.65 -9.18 -4.42
CA LEU A 190 28.20 -8.24 -5.40
C LEU A 190 29.49 -7.56 -4.89
N ALA A 191 29.55 -7.18 -3.62
CA ALA A 191 30.74 -6.60 -3.01
C ALA A 191 31.90 -7.61 -2.95
N TRP A 192 31.60 -8.87 -2.63
CA TRP A 192 32.56 -9.95 -2.61
C TRP A 192 33.13 -10.26 -4.01
N THR A 193 32.27 -10.32 -5.04
CA THR A 193 32.73 -10.54 -6.42
C THR A 193 33.55 -9.36 -6.94
N ALA A 194 33.17 -8.12 -6.60
CA ALA A 194 33.93 -6.93 -6.93
C ALA A 194 35.30 -6.90 -6.21
N CYS A 195 35.37 -7.33 -4.95
CA CYS A 195 36.63 -7.49 -4.23
C CYS A 195 37.55 -8.53 -4.91
N LEU A 196 36.99 -9.64 -5.41
CA LEU A 196 37.77 -10.62 -6.18
C LEU A 196 38.31 -10.02 -7.49
N LEU A 197 37.51 -9.18 -8.16
CA LEU A 197 37.94 -8.46 -9.35
C LEU A 197 39.09 -7.48 -9.02
N ASP A 198 38.98 -6.72 -7.94
CA ASP A 198 40.01 -5.77 -7.50
C ASP A 198 41.34 -6.47 -7.22
N ARG A 199 41.30 -7.64 -6.59
CA ARG A 199 42.49 -8.48 -6.37
C ARG A 199 43.11 -8.96 -7.68
N ARG A 200 42.30 -9.31 -8.68
CA ARG A 200 42.80 -9.69 -10.02
C ARG A 200 43.39 -8.52 -10.78
N LEU A 201 42.87 -7.32 -10.55
CA LEU A 201 43.34 -6.07 -11.16
C LEU A 201 44.50 -5.43 -10.38
N GLY A 202 44.87 -5.96 -9.20
CA GLY A 202 45.92 -5.40 -8.35
C GLY A 202 45.58 -4.02 -7.79
N LEU A 203 44.28 -3.72 -7.59
CA LEU A 203 43.87 -2.43 -7.03
C LEU A 203 44.24 -2.33 -5.54
N PRO A 204 44.67 -1.15 -5.06
CA PRO A 204 44.99 -0.94 -3.67
C PRO A 204 43.73 -0.98 -2.80
N GLU A 205 43.92 -1.20 -1.51
CA GLU A 205 42.85 -1.03 -0.52
C GLU A 205 42.33 0.42 -0.51
N VAL A 206 41.01 0.57 -0.38
CA VAL A 206 40.31 1.84 -0.17
C VAL A 206 40.69 2.45 1.17
N LEU A 207 40.63 1.64 2.23
CA LEU A 207 40.94 2.03 3.61
C LEU A 207 41.68 0.89 4.33
N PRO A 208 42.74 1.18 5.09
CA PRO A 208 43.46 0.14 5.82
C PRO A 208 42.61 -0.43 6.95
N PHE A 209 42.84 -1.70 7.28
CA PHE A 209 42.27 -2.34 8.47
C PHE A 209 42.80 -1.67 9.76
N PRO A 210 41.97 -1.44 10.80
CA PRO A 210 40.53 -1.74 10.92
C PRO A 210 39.61 -0.56 10.53
N TRP A 211 40.15 0.52 9.98
CA TRP A 211 39.40 1.75 9.69
C TRP A 211 38.31 1.55 8.65
N ASN A 212 38.50 0.64 7.70
CA ASN A 212 37.47 0.21 6.76
C ASN A 212 36.23 -0.36 7.47
N LEU A 213 36.41 -1.22 8.48
CA LEU A 213 35.30 -1.81 9.23
C LEU A 213 34.61 -0.77 10.12
N LEU A 214 35.37 0.14 10.74
CA LEU A 214 34.80 1.24 11.52
C LEU A 214 33.96 2.18 10.64
N ALA A 215 34.49 2.59 9.49
CA ALA A 215 33.75 3.42 8.54
C ALA A 215 32.50 2.71 8.01
N ALA A 216 32.60 1.42 7.68
CA ALA A 216 31.47 0.60 7.27
C ALA A 216 30.39 0.53 8.37
N GLY A 217 30.79 0.26 9.62
CA GLY A 217 29.89 0.20 10.77
C GLY A 217 29.16 1.52 11.01
N ILE A 218 29.87 2.65 10.94
CA ILE A 218 29.27 3.99 11.07
C ILE A 218 28.26 4.24 9.96
N LEU A 219 28.62 3.97 8.69
CA LEU A 219 27.74 4.19 7.55
C LEU A 219 26.48 3.32 7.61
N LEU A 220 26.62 2.05 8.02
CA LEU A 220 25.49 1.14 8.23
C LEU A 220 24.60 1.60 9.38
N ALA A 221 25.17 2.07 10.50
CA ALA A 221 24.40 2.57 11.63
C ALA A 221 23.64 3.86 11.28
N VAL A 222 24.30 4.82 10.64
CA VAL A 222 23.67 6.08 10.20
C VAL A 222 22.62 5.81 9.11
N GLY A 223 22.94 4.96 8.13
CA GLY A 223 22.00 4.55 7.09
C GLY A 223 20.78 3.84 7.66
N GLY A 224 20.97 2.85 8.52
CA GLY A 224 19.90 2.11 9.20
C GLY A 224 19.04 3.01 10.08
N GLY A 225 19.66 3.91 10.85
CA GLY A 225 18.97 4.90 11.67
C GLY A 225 18.11 5.85 10.84
N LEU A 226 18.66 6.41 9.75
CA LEU A 226 17.92 7.28 8.83
C LEU A 226 16.78 6.53 8.13
N LEU A 227 16.99 5.28 7.75
CA LEU A 227 15.97 4.43 7.14
C LEU A 227 14.80 4.20 8.08
N PHE A 228 15.10 3.75 9.30
CA PHE A 228 14.12 3.53 10.35
C PHE A 228 13.34 4.81 10.65
N TRP A 229 14.07 5.92 10.89
CA TRP A 229 13.48 7.22 11.14
C TRP A 229 12.53 7.63 10.02
N SER A 230 12.94 7.53 8.75
CA SER A 230 12.08 7.85 7.61
C SER A 230 10.81 7.00 7.56
N TYR A 231 10.92 5.71 7.86
CA TYR A 231 9.76 4.81 7.82
C TYR A 231 8.77 5.06 8.96
N THR A 232 9.23 5.51 10.14
CA THR A 232 8.29 5.93 11.20
C THR A 232 7.36 7.04 10.71
N PHE A 233 7.87 7.97 9.89
CA PHE A 233 7.07 9.05 9.33
C PHE A 233 6.04 8.58 8.29
N LEU A 234 6.39 7.58 7.48
CA LEU A 234 5.44 6.99 6.54
C LEU A 234 4.30 6.25 7.27
N VAL A 235 4.62 5.57 8.36
CA VAL A 235 3.65 4.77 9.11
C VAL A 235 2.73 5.64 9.98
N LEU A 236 3.29 6.61 10.71
CA LEU A 236 2.53 7.42 11.66
C LEU A 236 1.83 8.60 10.98
N GLU A 237 2.57 9.45 10.29
CA GLU A 237 2.05 10.63 9.62
C GLU A 237 1.45 10.31 8.24
N GLY A 238 2.03 9.35 7.51
CA GLY A 238 1.61 8.99 6.16
C GLY A 238 0.46 7.98 6.07
N GLU A 239 0.14 7.30 7.17
CA GLU A 239 -0.77 6.13 7.21
C GLU A 239 -0.48 5.09 6.13
N GLY A 240 0.80 4.95 5.77
CA GLY A 240 1.27 4.01 4.76
C GLY A 240 2.29 3.05 5.34
N GLY A 241 2.99 2.38 4.44
CA GLY A 241 4.19 1.66 4.77
C GLY A 241 5.22 1.79 3.65
N PRO A 242 6.46 1.40 3.95
CA PRO A 242 7.61 1.68 3.10
C PRO A 242 7.74 0.78 1.88
N VAL A 243 7.03 -0.35 1.81
CA VAL A 243 7.18 -1.35 0.74
C VAL A 243 5.83 -1.78 0.14
N PRO A 244 5.14 -0.94 -0.64
CA PRO A 244 4.01 -1.40 -1.46
C PRO A 244 4.50 -2.46 -2.48
N PRO A 245 3.79 -3.59 -2.69
CA PRO A 245 2.43 -3.92 -2.21
C PRO A 245 2.39 -4.67 -0.87
N PHE A 246 3.53 -4.97 -0.26
CA PHE A 246 3.60 -5.71 1.01
C PHE A 246 3.16 -4.89 2.23
N SER A 247 3.16 -3.56 2.10
CA SER A 247 2.58 -2.62 3.07
C SER A 247 1.56 -1.68 2.41
N ALA A 248 0.71 -1.03 3.22
CA ALA A 248 -0.26 -0.06 2.72
C ALA A 248 0.42 1.08 1.94
N LYS A 249 -0.22 1.58 0.88
CA LYS A 249 0.23 2.81 0.21
C LYS A 249 0.00 4.00 1.12
N THR A 250 0.90 4.98 1.06
CA THR A 250 0.79 6.26 1.78
C THR A 250 -0.53 6.96 1.44
N ARG A 251 -1.32 7.30 2.46
CA ARG A 251 -2.63 7.96 2.32
C ARG A 251 -2.58 9.46 2.53
N ARG A 252 -1.57 9.93 3.26
CA ARG A 252 -1.33 11.34 3.56
C ARG A 252 0.08 11.71 3.14
N LEU A 253 0.20 12.84 2.46
CA LEU A 253 1.50 13.30 2.01
C LEU A 253 2.34 13.75 3.21
N VAL A 254 3.42 13.02 3.47
CA VAL A 254 4.37 13.33 4.54
C VAL A 254 5.35 14.40 4.04
N ARG A 255 5.40 15.54 4.74
CA ARG A 255 6.31 16.67 4.43
C ARG A 255 7.17 17.10 5.62
N THR A 256 7.12 16.35 6.71
CA THR A 256 7.77 16.66 7.99
C THR A 256 8.97 15.74 8.23
N GLY A 257 9.81 16.11 9.20
CA GLY A 257 11.02 15.35 9.54
C GLY A 257 11.99 15.24 8.35
N PRO A 258 12.48 14.03 8.01
CA PRO A 258 13.44 13.85 6.92
C PRO A 258 12.84 14.22 5.55
N TYR A 259 11.52 14.10 5.39
CA TYR A 259 10.80 14.47 4.18
C TYR A 259 10.73 15.99 3.94
N ARG A 260 11.06 16.81 4.94
CA ARG A 260 11.21 18.27 4.75
C ARG A 260 12.52 18.61 4.03
N ILE A 261 13.54 17.75 4.16
CA ILE A 261 14.89 18.00 3.68
C ILE A 261 15.04 17.45 2.26
N VAL A 262 14.61 16.21 2.05
CA VAL A 262 14.67 15.48 0.78
C VAL A 262 13.41 14.66 0.58
N ARG A 263 12.97 14.47 -0.66
CA ARG A 263 11.74 13.72 -0.96
C ARG A 263 11.88 12.22 -0.80
N HIS A 264 13.10 11.71 -0.98
CA HIS A 264 13.40 10.28 -0.92
C HIS A 264 14.51 9.96 0.10
N PRO A 265 14.31 10.20 1.40
CA PRO A 265 15.33 9.97 2.41
C PRO A 265 15.73 8.49 2.55
N SER A 266 14.83 7.56 2.18
CA SER A 266 15.13 6.12 2.13
C SER A 266 16.15 5.75 1.04
N ILE A 267 16.22 6.51 -0.07
CA ILE A 267 17.25 6.31 -1.09
C ILE A 267 18.61 6.70 -0.53
N LEU A 268 18.69 7.83 0.19
CA LEU A 268 19.92 8.27 0.84
C LEU A 268 20.38 7.26 1.90
N ALA A 269 19.46 6.78 2.73
CA ALA A 269 19.75 5.75 3.73
C ALA A 269 20.31 4.45 3.12
N LYS A 270 19.71 3.97 2.01
CA LYS A 270 20.23 2.80 1.27
C LYS A 270 21.59 3.08 0.63
N LEU A 271 21.80 4.28 0.10
CA LEU A 271 23.10 4.68 -0.47
C LEU A 271 24.20 4.60 0.59
N LEU A 272 23.96 5.10 1.80
CA LEU A 272 24.90 4.97 2.91
C LEU A 272 25.19 3.50 3.25
N GLY A 273 24.16 2.64 3.24
CA GLY A 273 24.34 1.21 3.47
C GLY A 273 25.23 0.51 2.43
N VAL A 274 25.01 0.77 1.13
CA VAL A 274 25.85 0.17 0.08
C VAL A 274 27.25 0.78 0.03
N LEU A 275 27.42 2.07 0.34
CA LEU A 275 28.74 2.67 0.52
C LEU A 275 29.50 2.01 1.68
N GLY A 276 28.82 1.77 2.80
CA GLY A 276 29.37 1.05 3.95
C GLY A 276 29.82 -0.37 3.58
N LEU A 277 29.03 -1.10 2.79
CA LEU A 277 29.44 -2.41 2.27
C LEU A 277 30.68 -2.32 1.37
N GLY A 278 30.73 -1.37 0.43
CA GLY A 278 31.89 -1.21 -0.46
C GLY A 278 33.18 -0.90 0.30
N ILE A 279 33.11 -0.02 1.30
CA ILE A 279 34.25 0.30 2.17
C ILE A 279 34.61 -0.91 3.04
N GLY A 280 33.64 -1.61 3.61
CA GLY A 280 33.87 -2.80 4.45
C GLY A 280 34.57 -3.93 3.69
N PHE A 281 34.13 -4.23 2.46
CA PHE A 281 34.77 -5.19 1.55
C PHE A 281 36.03 -4.64 0.86
N ASN A 282 36.37 -3.38 1.12
CA ASN A 282 37.57 -2.72 0.63
C ASN A 282 37.70 -2.74 -0.90
N SER A 283 36.58 -2.48 -1.61
CA SER A 283 36.50 -2.65 -3.07
C SER A 283 36.22 -1.35 -3.83
N TRP A 284 37.20 -0.94 -4.65
CA TRP A 284 37.06 0.17 -5.60
C TRP A 284 36.10 -0.18 -6.74
N SER A 285 36.12 -1.39 -7.29
CA SER A 285 35.15 -1.79 -8.34
C SER A 285 33.71 -1.73 -7.83
N PHE A 286 33.48 -2.06 -6.56
CA PHE A 286 32.14 -1.93 -5.97
C PHE A 286 31.75 -0.45 -5.80
N LEU A 287 32.64 0.37 -5.23
CA LEU A 287 32.37 1.78 -4.94
C LEU A 287 32.22 2.64 -6.19
N CYS A 288 33.05 2.41 -7.22
CA CYS A 288 33.06 3.21 -8.44
C CYS A 288 32.26 2.59 -9.58
N GLY A 289 32.03 1.28 -9.56
CA GLY A 289 31.22 0.57 -10.56
C GLY A 289 29.81 0.31 -10.09
N VAL A 290 29.65 -0.49 -9.03
CA VAL A 290 28.34 -1.00 -8.59
C VAL A 290 27.50 0.09 -7.92
N VAL A 291 28.06 0.87 -6.99
CA VAL A 291 27.30 1.88 -6.24
C VAL A 291 26.66 2.95 -7.14
N PRO A 292 27.35 3.54 -8.13
CA PRO A 292 26.73 4.50 -9.04
C PRO A 292 25.61 3.88 -9.88
N LEU A 293 25.74 2.62 -10.30
CA LEU A 293 24.69 1.89 -11.02
C LEU A 293 23.45 1.68 -10.14
N LEU A 294 23.64 1.23 -8.89
CA LEU A 294 22.54 1.06 -7.93
C LEU A 294 21.86 2.40 -7.61
N LEU A 295 22.64 3.48 -7.47
CA LEU A 295 22.12 4.81 -7.25
C LEU A 295 21.31 5.28 -8.47
N ALA A 296 21.87 5.19 -9.68
CA ALA A 296 21.19 5.57 -10.92
C ALA A 296 19.88 4.79 -11.09
N TRP A 297 19.90 3.47 -10.88
CA TRP A 297 18.70 2.65 -10.87
C TRP A 297 17.68 3.14 -9.84
N SER A 298 18.11 3.40 -8.60
CA SER A 298 17.20 3.87 -7.55
C SER A 298 16.61 5.25 -7.84
N LEU A 299 17.35 6.15 -8.48
CA LEU A 299 16.85 7.49 -8.82
C LEU A 299 15.89 7.44 -10.02
N VAL A 300 16.29 6.77 -11.09
CA VAL A 300 15.51 6.71 -12.34
C VAL A 300 14.29 5.83 -12.16
N TRP A 301 14.48 4.60 -11.68
CA TRP A 301 13.39 3.62 -11.59
C TRP A 301 12.51 3.84 -10.37
N ASN A 302 13.10 3.83 -9.17
CA ASN A 302 12.29 3.92 -7.94
C ASN A 302 11.77 5.35 -7.72
N GLY A 303 12.65 6.36 -7.79
CA GLY A 303 12.28 7.76 -7.56
C GLY A 303 11.22 8.26 -8.55
N SER A 304 11.49 8.15 -9.86
CA SER A 304 10.55 8.67 -10.87
C SER A 304 9.22 7.93 -10.89
N ARG A 305 9.21 6.61 -10.66
CA ARG A 305 7.97 5.84 -10.60
C ARG A 305 7.15 6.19 -9.37
N GLN A 306 7.79 6.31 -8.20
CA GLN A 306 7.12 6.76 -6.98
C GLN A 306 6.55 8.18 -7.15
N ASP A 307 7.33 9.11 -7.71
CA ASP A 307 6.86 10.47 -8.00
C ASP A 307 5.62 10.45 -8.91
N ARG A 308 5.61 9.63 -9.97
CA ARG A 308 4.44 9.50 -10.86
C ARG A 308 3.21 8.98 -10.11
N ASP A 309 3.38 7.97 -9.26
CA ASP A 309 2.28 7.43 -8.47
C ASP A 309 1.78 8.43 -7.42
N LEU A 310 2.68 9.21 -6.80
CA LEU A 310 2.31 10.27 -5.85
C LEU A 310 1.63 11.45 -6.55
N ILE A 311 2.03 11.82 -7.77
CA ILE A 311 1.32 12.83 -8.58
C ILE A 311 -0.09 12.35 -8.91
N ARG A 312 -0.28 11.07 -9.24
CA ARG A 312 -1.61 10.51 -9.51
C ARG A 312 -2.52 10.55 -8.28
N VAL A 313 -1.97 10.31 -7.09
CA VAL A 313 -2.75 10.23 -5.84
C VAL A 313 -3.00 11.61 -5.21
N PHE A 314 -1.99 12.48 -5.19
CA PHE A 314 -2.01 13.76 -4.45
C PHE A 314 -2.06 15.00 -5.37
N GLY A 315 -1.91 14.83 -6.69
CA GLY A 315 -2.06 15.90 -7.67
C GLY A 315 -1.20 17.14 -7.37
N LYS A 316 -1.85 18.30 -7.35
CA LYS A 316 -1.22 19.62 -7.12
C LYS A 316 -0.46 19.68 -5.80
N GLU A 317 -1.00 19.05 -4.74
CA GLU A 317 -0.38 19.02 -3.42
C GLU A 317 1.06 18.50 -3.52
N TYR A 318 1.25 17.39 -4.22
CA TYR A 318 2.57 16.78 -4.40
C TYR A 318 3.47 17.56 -5.36
N LEU A 319 2.90 18.18 -6.40
CA LEU A 319 3.67 19.04 -7.31
C LEU A 319 4.30 20.24 -6.57
N ASP A 320 3.53 20.89 -5.70
CA ASP A 320 4.03 21.99 -4.88
C ASP A 320 5.15 21.53 -3.93
N TYR A 321 4.95 20.37 -3.30
CA TYR A 321 5.97 19.75 -2.46
C TYR A 321 7.25 19.38 -3.24
N ARG A 322 7.09 18.85 -4.46
CA ARG A 322 8.19 18.53 -5.38
C ARG A 322 9.01 19.75 -5.78
N ASN A 323 8.35 20.88 -6.00
CA ASN A 323 9.03 22.12 -6.38
C ASN A 323 9.83 22.70 -5.20
N ALA A 324 9.29 22.58 -3.98
CA ALA A 324 9.94 23.06 -2.76
C ALA A 324 11.11 22.16 -2.30
N THR A 325 10.99 20.83 -2.47
CA THR A 325 11.88 19.85 -1.83
C THR A 325 12.71 19.08 -2.87
N PRO A 326 14.05 19.03 -2.78
CA PRO A 326 14.88 18.30 -3.72
C PRO A 326 14.70 16.78 -3.56
N MET A 327 15.13 16.02 -4.57
CA MET A 327 14.95 14.57 -4.60
C MET A 327 15.84 13.84 -3.56
N LEU A 328 17.13 14.15 -3.53
CA LEU A 328 18.12 13.43 -2.72
C LEU A 328 19.16 14.32 -2.02
N PHE A 329 19.66 15.36 -2.67
CA PHE A 329 20.65 16.25 -2.06
C PHE A 329 19.96 17.51 -1.53
N PRO A 330 20.17 17.87 -0.25
CA PRO A 330 19.57 19.07 0.32
C PRO A 330 20.00 20.29 -0.48
N ARG A 331 19.06 21.16 -0.82
CA ARG A 331 19.40 22.48 -1.35
C ARG A 331 20.08 23.23 -0.22
N LEU A 332 21.38 23.53 -0.38
CA LEU A 332 22.05 24.53 0.44
C LEU A 332 21.26 25.82 0.24
N ARG A 333 20.45 26.19 1.24
CA ARG A 333 19.59 27.36 1.16
C ARG A 333 20.50 28.56 0.93
N GLN A 334 20.42 29.17 -0.26
CA GLN A 334 20.92 30.53 -0.42
C GLN A 334 20.12 31.39 0.54
N ARG A 335 20.79 31.87 1.58
CA ARG A 335 20.27 32.88 2.49
C ARG A 335 19.98 34.08 1.59
N LYS A 336 18.70 34.35 1.31
CA LYS A 336 18.30 35.66 0.78
C LYS A 336 18.74 36.66 1.85
N GLY A 337 19.74 37.47 1.49
CA GLY A 337 20.16 38.64 2.26
C GLY A 337 19.05 39.66 2.33
#